data_AF-A0AAJ4SIP8-F1
#
_entry.id   AF-A0AAJ4SIP8-F1
#
_cell.length_a   1.000
_cell.length_b   1.000
_cell.length_c   1.000
_cell.angle_alpha   90.00
_cell.angle_beta   90.00
_cell.angle_gamma   90.00
#
_symmetry.space_group_name_H-M   'P 1'
#
loop_
_entity.id
_entity.type
_entity.pdbx_description
1 polymer ?
#
loop_
_entity_poly.entity_id
_entity_poly.type
_entity_poly.pdbx_seq_one_letter_code
_entity_poly.pdbx_strand_id
1 'polypeptide(L)'
;MLSKNAEIILKHLYEKEMDFEESSDKKKETAMLSMEEIKELFPNSSHIHVNQTLTFLLTEKYIFNRLINYPYKIYDKDFSLNKFVIGDKGISYLKNKKYRLGAVILPLVFSAIGIIISIIALLN
;
A
#
# COMPACT_ATOMS: atom_id res chain seq x y z
N MET A 1 -12.30 -5.00 -5.44
CA MET A 1 -11.95 -3.86 -4.56
C MET A 1 -11.26 -4.44 -3.34
N LEU A 2 -10.12 -3.91 -2.90
CA LEU A 2 -9.42 -4.46 -1.73
C LEU A 2 -10.13 -4.08 -0.43
N SER A 3 -9.99 -4.92 0.60
CA SER A 3 -10.46 -4.59 1.94
C SER A 3 -9.63 -3.44 2.54
N LYS A 4 -10.19 -2.73 3.53
CA LYS A 4 -9.47 -1.64 4.20
C LYS A 4 -8.16 -2.12 4.84
N ASN A 5 -8.14 -3.31 5.42
CA ASN A 5 -6.95 -3.90 6.03
C ASN A 5 -5.88 -4.22 4.98
N ALA A 6 -6.29 -4.78 3.84
CA ALA A 6 -5.39 -5.03 2.72
C ALA A 6 -4.74 -3.72 2.22
N GLU A 7 -5.53 -2.65 2.12
CA GLU A 7 -5.00 -1.34 1.73
C GLU A 7 -4.04 -0.74 2.75
N ILE A 8 -4.30 -0.91 4.04
CA ILE A 8 -3.40 -0.44 5.11
C ILE A 8 -2.04 -1.14 5.01
N ILE A 9 -2.03 -2.46 4.82
CA ILE A 9 -0.79 -3.23 4.63
C ILE A 9 -0.03 -2.74 3.40
N LEU A 10 -0.71 -2.59 2.25
CA LEU A 10 -0.07 -2.14 1.03
C LEU A 10 0.51 -0.73 1.15
N LYS A 11 -0.18 0.18 1.84
CA LYS A 11 0.32 1.55 2.05
C LYS A 11 1.62 1.56 2.87
N HIS A 12 1.66 0.84 3.98
CA HIS A 12 2.88 0.79 4.82
C HIS A 12 4.06 0.13 4.09
N LEU A 13 3.80 -0.94 3.31
CA LEU A 13 4.85 -1.54 2.47
C LEU A 13 5.31 -0.58 1.37
N TYR A 14 4.40 0.20 0.79
CA TYR A 14 4.73 1.18 -0.24
C TYR A 14 5.53 2.35 0.32
N GLU A 15 5.19 2.85 1.51
CA GLU A 15 5.96 3.88 2.21
C GLU A 15 7.40 3.43 2.44
N LYS A 16 7.58 2.21 2.99
CA LYS A 16 8.92 1.63 3.16
C LYS A 16 9.69 1.43 1.83
N GLU A 17 9.01 1.14 0.73
CA GLU A 17 9.64 1.05 -0.60
C GLU A 17 10.13 2.41 -1.09
N MET A 18 9.33 3.47 -0.89
CA MET A 18 9.71 4.84 -1.27
C MET A 18 10.86 5.36 -0.41
N ASP A 19 10.82 5.12 0.91
CA ASP A 19 11.91 5.50 1.81
C ASP A 19 13.23 4.82 1.40
N PHE A 20 13.16 3.55 0.96
CA PHE A 20 14.33 2.85 0.43
C PHE A 20 14.83 3.43 -0.89
N GLU A 21 13.94 3.74 -1.84
CA GLU A 21 14.31 4.38 -3.12
C GLU A 21 14.99 5.75 -2.91
N GLU A 22 14.52 6.52 -1.93
CA GLU A 22 15.03 7.86 -1.61
C GLU A 22 16.30 7.84 -0.75
N SER A 23 16.59 6.72 -0.06
CA SER A 23 17.78 6.58 0.79
C SER A 23 19.10 6.58 -0.01
N SER A 24 20.05 7.41 0.41
CA SER A 24 21.42 7.45 -0.16
C SER A 24 22.29 6.27 0.28
N ASP A 25 21.93 5.62 1.40
CA ASP A 25 22.63 4.48 1.98
C ASP A 25 21.77 3.21 1.91
N LYS A 26 21.70 2.62 0.72
CA LYS A 26 20.93 1.40 0.38
C LYS A 26 21.31 0.14 1.17
N LYS A 27 22.19 0.25 2.17
CA LYS A 27 22.69 -0.85 2.99
C LYS A 27 21.93 -1.07 4.30
N LYS A 28 21.12 -0.10 4.77
CA LYS A 28 20.53 -0.17 6.13
C LYS A 28 19.03 -0.33 6.22
N GLU A 29 18.27 0.02 5.20
CA GLU A 29 16.81 -0.07 5.27
C GLU A 29 16.31 -1.11 4.29
N THR A 30 15.52 -2.05 4.80
CA THR A 30 14.84 -3.03 3.97
C THR A 30 13.39 -2.58 3.84
N ALA A 31 12.90 -2.44 2.61
CA ALA A 31 11.53 -2.10 2.26
C ALA A 31 10.54 -3.23 2.62
N MET A 32 10.53 -3.65 3.89
CA MET A 32 9.95 -4.90 4.36
C MET A 32 9.18 -4.68 5.65
N LEU A 33 8.11 -5.46 5.84
CA LEU A 33 7.44 -5.62 7.13
C LEU A 33 7.52 -7.07 7.60
N SER A 34 7.80 -7.29 8.88
CA SER A 34 7.64 -8.59 9.55
C SER A 34 6.17 -8.88 9.85
N MET A 35 5.88 -10.12 10.21
CA MET A 35 4.55 -10.52 10.67
C MET A 35 4.14 -9.77 11.95
N GLU A 36 5.08 -9.51 12.85
CA GLU A 36 4.87 -8.76 14.09
C GLU A 36 4.49 -7.31 13.79
N GLU A 37 5.26 -6.63 12.93
CA GLU A 37 4.95 -5.26 12.49
C GLU A 37 3.55 -5.19 11.86
N ILE A 38 3.17 -6.19 11.05
CA ILE A 38 1.83 -6.23 10.44
C ILE A 38 0.74 -6.44 11.49
N LYS A 39 0.96 -7.29 12.51
CA LYS A 39 -0.02 -7.49 13.60
C LYS A 39 -0.21 -6.21 14.42
N GLU A 40 0.86 -5.45 14.64
CA GLU A 40 0.81 -4.17 15.36
C GLU A 40 -0.05 -3.12 14.64
N LEU A 41 -0.17 -3.18 13.30
CA LEU A 41 -1.09 -2.34 12.54
C LEU A 41 -2.58 -2.62 12.84
N PHE A 42 -2.91 -3.78 13.42
CA PHE A 42 -4.28 -4.24 13.64
C PHE A 42 -4.51 -4.79 15.05
N PRO A 43 -4.34 -3.98 16.12
CA PRO A 43 -4.41 -4.45 17.50
C PRO A 43 -5.80 -5.00 17.89
N ASN A 44 -6.85 -4.55 17.20
CA ASN A 44 -8.24 -4.95 17.44
C ASN A 44 -8.74 -6.04 16.48
N SER A 45 -7.87 -6.61 15.64
CA SER A 45 -8.23 -7.68 14.71
C SER A 45 -7.72 -9.03 15.21
N SER A 46 -8.50 -10.08 14.99
CA SER A 46 -8.02 -11.43 15.28
C SER A 46 -6.84 -11.80 14.37
N HIS A 47 -5.88 -12.56 14.89
CA HIS A 47 -4.74 -13.03 14.10
C HIS A 47 -5.17 -13.82 12.86
N ILE A 48 -6.27 -14.58 12.95
CA ILE A 48 -6.83 -15.31 11.81
C ILE A 48 -7.24 -14.35 10.70
N HIS A 49 -7.89 -13.22 11.04
CA HIS A 49 -8.34 -12.26 10.05
C HIS A 49 -7.17 -11.54 9.34
N VAL A 50 -6.12 -11.19 10.09
CA VAL A 50 -4.88 -10.63 9.52
C VAL A 50 -4.22 -11.65 8.59
N ASN A 51 -4.13 -12.92 9.02
CA ASN A 51 -3.58 -14.00 8.20
C ASN A 51 -4.36 -14.20 6.90
N GLN A 52 -5.70 -14.22 6.94
CA GLN A 52 -6.53 -14.32 5.74
C GLN A 52 -6.26 -13.17 4.76
N THR A 53 -6.11 -11.96 5.28
CA THR A 53 -5.78 -10.77 4.47
C THR A 53 -4.41 -10.93 3.80
N LEU A 54 -3.41 -11.42 4.53
CA LEU A 54 -2.08 -11.68 3.98
C LEU A 54 -2.07 -12.80 2.96
N THR A 55 -2.75 -13.91 3.24
CA THR A 55 -2.90 -15.03 2.30
C THR A 55 -3.53 -14.56 0.99
N PHE A 56 -4.57 -13.74 1.06
CA PHE A 56 -5.17 -13.13 -0.12
C PHE A 56 -4.16 -12.27 -0.88
N LEU A 57 -3.46 -11.35 -0.21
CA LEU A 57 -2.49 -10.46 -0.85
C LEU A 57 -1.33 -11.22 -1.50
N LEU A 58 -0.85 -12.31 -0.87
CA LEU A 58 0.19 -13.19 -1.40
C LEU A 58 -0.31 -13.97 -2.63
N THR A 59 -1.47 -14.61 -2.51
CA THR A 59 -2.07 -15.42 -3.58
C THR A 59 -2.31 -14.57 -4.83
N GLU A 60 -2.81 -13.36 -4.64
CA GLU A 60 -3.07 -12.41 -5.70
C GLU A 60 -1.83 -11.64 -6.17
N LYS A 61 -0.64 -11.92 -5.61
CA LYS A 61 0.65 -11.30 -5.98
C LYS A 61 0.69 -9.77 -5.79
N TYR A 62 -0.07 -9.25 -4.82
CA TYR A 62 0.05 -7.85 -4.40
C TYR A 62 1.28 -7.64 -3.50
N ILE A 63 1.69 -8.68 -2.76
CA ILE A 63 2.89 -8.72 -1.92
C ILE A 63 3.63 -10.03 -2.13
N PHE A 64 4.91 -10.07 -1.73
CA PHE A 64 5.74 -11.29 -1.74
C PHE A 64 6.38 -11.52 -0.38
N ASN A 65 6.67 -12.78 -0.05
CA ASN A 65 7.46 -13.15 1.12
C ASN A 65 8.93 -13.33 0.72
N ARG A 66 9.86 -12.70 1.46
CA ARG A 66 11.30 -12.74 1.21
C ARG A 66 11.92 -14.13 1.35
N LEU A 67 11.29 -15.07 2.08
CA LEU A 67 11.76 -16.46 2.16
C LEU A 67 11.62 -17.23 0.84
N ILE A 68 11.04 -16.61 -0.19
CA ILE A 68 11.05 -17.12 -1.55
C ILE A 68 12.41 -16.81 -2.19
N ASN A 69 13.40 -17.67 -1.93
CA ASN A 69 14.55 -17.79 -2.82
C ASN A 69 14.04 -18.29 -4.17
N TYR A 70 14.37 -17.58 -5.24
CA TYR A 70 14.17 -18.08 -6.60
C TYR A 70 15.03 -19.37 -6.76
N PRO A 71 14.47 -20.54 -7.14
CA PRO A 71 13.13 -20.82 -7.63
C PRO A 71 12.11 -21.14 -6.52
N TYR A 72 10.87 -20.68 -6.73
CA TYR A 72 9.71 -20.70 -5.82
C TYR A 72 9.50 -22.03 -5.08
N LYS A 73 10.00 -22.13 -3.85
CA LYS A 73 9.52 -23.09 -2.85
C LYS A 73 9.04 -22.31 -1.63
N ILE A 74 7.73 -22.28 -1.42
CA ILE A 74 7.13 -21.82 -0.17
C ILE A 74 7.46 -22.91 0.85
N TYR A 75 8.49 -22.70 1.65
CA TYR A 75 8.76 -23.58 2.79
C TYR A 75 7.73 -23.24 3.86
N ASP A 76 6.97 -24.23 4.33
CA ASP A 76 6.01 -24.17 5.46
C ASP A 76 6.67 -23.82 6.81
N LYS A 77 7.88 -23.25 6.82
CA LYS A 77 8.63 -22.96 8.03
C LYS A 77 8.37 -21.54 8.49
N ASP A 78 7.58 -21.50 9.55
CA ASP A 78 7.50 -20.48 10.58
C ASP A 78 7.09 -19.08 10.11
N PHE A 79 5.79 -18.78 10.27
CA PHE A 79 5.21 -17.48 9.93
C PHE A 79 5.88 -16.30 10.66
N SER A 80 6.59 -16.56 11.76
CA SER A 80 7.35 -15.56 12.54
C SER A 80 8.58 -15.00 11.82
N LEU A 81 9.10 -15.71 10.80
CA LEU A 81 10.25 -15.25 10.00
C LEU A 81 9.83 -14.64 8.66
N ASN A 82 8.53 -14.57 8.38
CA ASN A 82 8.00 -14.05 7.13
C ASN A 82 8.17 -12.53 7.09
N LYS A 83 9.05 -12.07 6.20
CA LYS A 83 9.16 -10.66 5.83
C LYS A 83 8.45 -10.44 4.51
N PHE A 84 7.61 -9.43 4.44
CA PHE A 84 6.78 -9.12 3.29
C PHE A 84 7.31 -7.88 2.57
N VAL A 85 7.30 -7.92 1.24
CA VAL A 85 7.61 -6.79 0.36
C VAL A 85 6.43 -6.50 -0.55
N ILE A 86 6.27 -5.25 -0.97
CA ILE A 86 5.24 -4.91 -1.96
C ILE A 86 5.63 -5.42 -3.35
N GLY A 87 4.66 -5.91 -4.11
CA GLY A 87 4.83 -6.26 -5.52
C GLY A 87 4.34 -5.16 -6.46
N ASP A 88 4.73 -5.24 -7.74
CA ASP A 88 4.32 -4.29 -8.78
C ASP A 88 2.80 -4.12 -8.89
N LYS A 89 2.03 -5.20 -8.68
CA LYS A 89 0.56 -5.16 -8.67
C LYS A 89 0.03 -4.34 -7.50
N GLY A 90 0.66 -4.44 -6.32
CA GLY A 90 0.38 -3.63 -5.12
C GLY A 90 0.66 -2.15 -5.36
N ILE A 91 1.84 -1.84 -5.89
CA ILE A 91 2.25 -0.48 -6.26
C ILE A 91 1.25 0.12 -7.27
N SER A 92 0.96 -0.63 -8.33
CA SER A 92 0.04 -0.20 -9.40
C SER A 92 -1.38 0.04 -8.87
N TYR A 93 -1.86 -0.81 -7.96
CA TYR A 93 -3.16 -0.62 -7.32
C TYR A 93 -3.24 0.71 -6.56
N LEU A 94 -2.23 1.03 -5.75
CA LEU A 94 -2.19 2.27 -4.97
C LEU A 94 -2.09 3.51 -5.87
N LYS A 95 -1.22 3.46 -6.89
CA LYS A 95 -1.07 4.55 -7.86
C LYS A 95 -2.38 4.79 -8.63
N ASN A 96 -3.00 3.75 -9.17
CA ASN A 96 -4.28 3.86 -9.89
C ASN A 96 -5.41 4.41 -9.02
N LYS A 97 -5.46 4.03 -7.74
CA LYS A 97 -6.45 4.58 -6.80
C LYS A 97 -6.22 6.08 -6.58
N LYS A 98 -4.97 6.53 -6.42
CA LYS A 98 -4.61 7.95 -6.30
C LYS A 98 -5.00 8.73 -7.56
N TYR A 99 -4.71 8.20 -8.74
CA TYR A 99 -5.10 8.82 -10.02
C TYR A 99 -6.61 8.93 -10.17
N ARG A 100 -7.37 7.88 -9.81
CA ARG A 100 -8.84 7.90 -9.86
C ARG A 100 -9.43 8.95 -8.91
N LEU A 101 -8.87 9.11 -7.71
CA LEU A 101 -9.24 10.18 -6.78
C LEU A 101 -8.95 11.57 -7.37
N GLY A 102 -7.75 11.75 -7.93
CA GLY A 102 -7.37 13.00 -8.60
C GLY A 102 -8.32 13.37 -9.75
N ALA A 103 -8.71 12.39 -10.57
CA ALA A 103 -9.66 12.59 -11.67
C ALA A 103 -11.05 13.07 -11.20
N VAL A 104 -11.44 12.77 -9.97
CA VAL A 104 -12.71 13.26 -9.38
C VAL A 104 -12.54 14.63 -8.72
N ILE A 105 -11.42 14.87 -8.06
CA ILE A 105 -11.17 16.12 -7.31
C ILE A 105 -10.83 17.28 -8.25
N LEU A 106 -10.04 17.06 -9.29
CA LEU A 106 -9.62 18.12 -10.22
C LEU A 106 -10.81 18.89 -10.80
N PRO A 107 -11.85 18.22 -11.36
CA PRO A 107 -13.01 18.90 -11.90
C PRO A 107 -13.75 19.73 -10.83
N LEU A 108 -13.89 19.22 -9.60
CA LEU A 108 -14.55 19.96 -8.51
C LEU A 108 -13.80 21.25 -8.17
N VAL A 109 -12.46 21.20 -8.12
CA VAL A 109 -11.63 22.37 -7.87
C VAL A 109 -11.78 23.40 -8.99
N PHE A 110 -11.74 22.97 -10.26
CA PHE A 110 -11.96 23.86 -11.40
C PHE A 110 -13.36 24.49 -11.39
N SER A 111 -14.39 23.71 -11.04
CA SER A 111 -15.76 24.24 -10.89
C SER A 111 -15.83 25.29 -9.77
N ALA A 112 -15.22 25.04 -8.61
CA ALA A 112 -15.21 26.00 -7.51
C ALA A 112 -14.50 27.31 -7.88
N ILE A 113 -13.34 27.23 -8.55
CA ILE A 113 -12.62 28.40 -9.03
C ILE A 113 -13.45 29.18 -10.05
N GLY A 114 -14.11 28.48 -10.98
CA GLY A 114 -15.00 29.11 -11.97
C GLY A 114 -16.17 29.88 -11.33
N ILE A 115 -16.75 29.34 -10.25
CA ILE A 115 -17.80 30.02 -9.48
C ILE A 115 -17.24 31.29 -8.83
N ILE A 116 -16.07 31.22 -8.20
CA ILE A 116 -15.44 32.39 -7.55
C ILE A 116 -15.17 33.50 -8.58
N ILE A 117 -14.60 33.15 -9.74
CA ILE A 117 -14.36 34.11 -10.83
C ILE A 117 -15.67 34.74 -11.30
N SER A 118 -16.72 33.94 -11.46
CA SER A 118 -18.03 34.44 -11.89
C SER A 118 -18.65 35.41 -10.89
N ILE A 119 -18.51 35.14 -9.58
CA ILE A 119 -18.98 36.05 -8.52
C ILE A 119 -18.19 37.36 -8.54
N ILE A 120 -16.87 37.31 -8.67
CA ILE A 120 -16.02 38.51 -8.76
C ILE A 120 -16.40 39.36 -9.97
N ALA A 121 -16.62 38.73 -11.12
CA ALA A 121 -17.02 39.42 -12.35
C ALA A 121 -18.43 40.04 -12.27
N LEU A 122 -19.33 39.50 -11.43
CA LEU A 122 -20.66 40.07 -11.20
C LEU A 122 -20.64 41.26 -10.23
N LEU A 123 -19.69 41.27 -9.29
CA LEU A 123 -19.55 42.31 -8.26
C LEU A 123 -18.71 43.52 -8.71
N ASN A 124 -17.95 43.38 -9.80
CA ASN A 124 -17.23 44.46 -10.49
C ASN A 124 -18.07 45.03 -11.63
#